data_AF-A0A5M3MIR5-F1
#
_entry.id   AF-A0A5M3MIR5-F1
#
_cell.length_a   1.000
_cell.length_b   1.000
_cell.length_c   1.000
_cell.angle_alpha   90.00
_cell.angle_beta   90.00
_cell.angle_gamma   90.00
#
_symmetry.space_group_name_H-M   'P 1'
#
loop_
_entity.id
_entity.type
_entity.pdbx_description
1 polymer ?
#
loop_
_entity_poly.entity_id
_entity_poly.type
_entity_poly.pdbx_seq_one_letter_code
_entity_poly.pdbx_strand_id
1 'polypeptide(L)'
;MYLMCLEIRIMWGRKFSVVTFFYFVNRYIGGGVMMCKILDLVTVFGPFVSVWSNQVIMLIRLCVMYSNSKKILVTTLGLLPAEIAGIMAALFVWLHSVAYTNLPLGPEFYPSVWRMCAFSSIGTLLTAIYAPIFCYELIMFSLALFAVFKRLGSVKREWKATSIGLTVKMLLKYSIVYFVLYFAGCAIATGMYFGLPCTKPQPQPYAGEALYVD
;
A
#
# COMPACT_ATOMS: atom_id res chain seq x y z
N MET A 1 7.36 -8.06 18.92
CA MET A 1 8.71 -7.55 18.60
C MET A 1 9.77 -8.65 18.58
N TYR A 2 9.86 -9.50 19.61
CA TYR A 2 10.84 -10.61 19.65
C TYR A 2 10.70 -11.66 18.53
N LEU A 3 9.46 -12.00 18.12
CA LEU A 3 9.25 -13.04 17.11
C LEU A 3 9.91 -12.70 15.77
N MET A 4 9.82 -11.45 15.30
CA MET A 4 10.39 -11.00 14.01
C MET A 4 11.92 -10.86 14.07
N CYS A 5 12.48 -10.35 15.16
CA CYS A 5 13.94 -10.27 15.31
C CYS A 5 14.56 -11.68 15.40
N LEU A 6 13.87 -12.61 16.07
CA LEU A 6 14.24 -14.02 16.07
C LEU A 6 14.13 -14.62 14.67
N GLU A 7 13.06 -14.30 13.93
CA GLU A 7 12.83 -14.71 12.54
C GLU A 7 13.97 -14.27 11.61
N ILE A 8 14.36 -13.00 11.68
CA ILE A 8 15.44 -12.42 10.86
C ILE A 8 16.80 -13.00 11.27
N ARG A 9 17.04 -13.16 12.56
CA ARG A 9 18.30 -13.75 13.07
C ARG A 9 18.43 -15.22 12.63
N ILE A 10 17.33 -15.98 12.66
CA ILE A 10 17.30 -17.39 12.23
C ILE A 10 17.40 -17.51 10.71
N MET A 11 16.71 -16.68 9.94
CA MET A 11 16.72 -16.76 8.47
C MET A 11 17.99 -16.21 7.83
N TRP A 12 18.62 -15.17 8.42
CA TRP A 12 19.68 -14.42 7.74
C TRP A 12 21.06 -14.50 8.41
N GLY A 13 21.16 -15.01 9.65
CA GLY A 13 22.44 -15.22 10.36
C GLY A 13 23.32 -13.96 10.59
N ARG A 14 22.99 -12.81 10.01
CA ARG A 14 23.77 -11.56 10.04
C ARG A 14 23.08 -10.50 10.89
N LYS A 15 23.89 -9.75 11.65
CA LYS A 15 23.46 -8.71 12.59
C LYS A 15 22.81 -7.48 11.92
N PHE A 16 23.05 -7.26 10.62
CA PHE A 16 22.40 -6.25 9.82
C PHE A 16 21.75 -6.91 8.60
N SER A 17 20.42 -6.96 8.60
CA SER A 17 19.62 -7.41 7.47
C SER A 17 18.85 -6.23 6.90
N VAL A 18 18.72 -6.19 5.57
CA VAL A 18 17.92 -5.22 4.81
C VAL A 18 16.49 -5.12 5.37
N VAL A 19 15.95 -6.21 5.91
CA VAL A 19 14.63 -6.25 6.57
C VAL A 19 14.58 -5.33 7.81
N THR A 20 15.65 -5.28 8.60
CA THR A 20 15.74 -4.40 9.77
C THR A 20 15.69 -2.92 9.36
N PHE A 21 16.31 -2.58 8.23
CA PHE A 21 16.26 -1.24 7.66
C PHE A 21 14.83 -0.89 7.22
N PHE A 22 14.17 -1.73 6.42
CA PHE A 22 12.78 -1.49 6.02
C PHE A 22 11.82 -1.40 7.20
N TYR A 23 12.05 -2.18 8.26
CA TYR A 23 11.26 -2.09 9.48
C TYR A 23 11.48 -0.76 10.22
N PHE A 24 12.73 -0.29 10.29
CA PHE A 24 13.05 1.01 10.86
C PHE A 24 12.39 2.13 10.05
N VAL A 25 12.50 2.10 8.73
CA VAL A 25 11.82 3.03 7.82
C VAL A 25 10.32 3.03 8.09
N ASN A 26 9.67 1.87 8.07
CA ASN A 26 8.22 1.77 8.33
C ASN A 26 7.82 2.36 9.68
N ARG A 27 8.60 2.10 10.73
CA ARG A 27 8.25 2.53 12.09
C ARG A 27 8.49 4.02 12.32
N TYR A 28 9.64 4.54 11.87
CA TYR A 28 10.04 5.92 12.15
C TYR A 28 9.57 6.90 11.09
N ILE A 29 9.53 6.50 9.82
CA ILE A 29 8.97 7.35 8.78
C ILE A 29 7.46 7.36 8.91
N GLY A 30 6.81 6.20 9.02
CA GLY A 30 5.34 6.13 9.19
C GLY A 30 4.83 6.90 10.42
N GLY A 31 5.52 6.79 11.57
CA GLY A 31 5.17 7.53 12.77
C GLY A 31 5.61 9.00 12.76
N GLY A 32 6.75 9.32 12.17
CA GLY A 32 7.28 10.68 12.07
C GLY A 32 6.50 11.57 11.11
N VAL A 33 5.95 10.99 10.04
CA VAL A 33 5.06 11.67 9.08
C VAL A 33 3.84 12.27 9.79
N MET A 34 3.29 11.60 10.80
CA MET A 34 2.11 12.11 11.53
C MET A 34 2.43 13.30 12.47
N MET A 35 3.68 13.42 12.95
CA MET A 35 4.06 14.46 13.90
C MET A 35 4.52 15.76 13.23
N CYS A 36 5.10 15.69 12.02
CA CYS A 36 5.58 16.87 11.29
C CYS A 36 4.60 17.32 10.21
N LYS A 37 3.67 18.22 10.56
CA LYS A 37 2.78 18.92 9.60
C LYS A 37 3.51 19.80 8.57
N ILE A 38 4.82 20.01 8.72
CA ILE A 38 5.61 21.00 7.94
C ILE A 38 6.01 20.46 6.55
N LEU A 39 5.78 19.17 6.26
CA LEU A 39 6.11 18.58 4.96
C LEU A 39 4.85 17.93 4.37
N ASP A 40 4.01 18.71 3.70
CA ASP A 40 2.84 18.19 2.96
C ASP A 40 3.21 17.05 2.00
N LEU A 41 4.42 17.11 1.44
CA LEU A 41 4.99 16.04 0.63
C LEU A 41 5.11 14.72 1.43
N VAL A 42 5.59 14.79 2.67
CA VAL A 42 5.79 13.60 3.52
C VAL A 42 4.46 12.97 3.91
N THR A 43 3.39 13.75 4.11
CA THR A 43 2.05 13.20 4.35
C THR A 43 1.46 12.48 3.15
N VAL A 44 1.74 12.92 1.92
CA VAL A 44 1.26 12.27 0.70
C VAL A 44 2.08 11.02 0.38
N PHE A 45 3.42 11.10 0.46
CA PHE A 45 4.30 9.99 0.08
C PHE A 45 4.53 8.96 1.19
N GLY A 46 4.36 9.35 2.45
CA GLY A 46 4.59 8.48 3.62
C GLY A 46 3.84 7.15 3.56
N PRO A 47 2.52 7.14 3.29
CA PRO A 47 1.75 5.91 3.14
C PRO A 47 2.29 5.00 2.02
N PHE A 48 2.67 5.56 0.87
CA PHE A 48 3.21 4.78 -0.25
C PHE A 48 4.55 4.13 0.07
N VAL A 49 5.46 4.88 0.71
CA VAL A 49 6.74 4.33 1.17
C VAL A 49 6.53 3.19 2.15
N SER A 50 5.52 3.29 3.02
CA SER A 50 5.19 2.23 3.96
C SER A 50 4.64 0.98 3.25
N VAL A 51 3.74 1.17 2.29
CA VAL A 51 3.19 0.09 1.47
C VAL A 51 4.28 -0.62 0.68
N TRP A 52 5.16 0.11 -0.01
CA TRP A 52 6.28 -0.47 -0.75
C TRP A 52 7.25 -1.22 0.15
N SER A 53 7.54 -0.68 1.34
CA SER A 53 8.37 -1.37 2.33
C SER A 53 7.75 -2.70 2.76
N ASN A 54 6.42 -2.74 2.97
CA ASN A 54 5.72 -3.97 3.30
C ASN A 54 5.72 -4.96 2.13
N GLN A 55 5.50 -4.50 0.90
CA GLN A 55 5.58 -5.34 -0.30
C GLN A 55 6.97 -5.97 -0.45
N VAL A 56 8.06 -5.23 -0.20
CA VAL A 56 9.43 -5.77 -0.24
C VAL A 56 9.64 -6.83 0.85
N ILE A 57 9.16 -6.60 2.07
CA ILE A 57 9.26 -7.61 3.15
C ILE A 57 8.49 -8.88 2.78
N MET A 58 7.28 -8.74 2.20
CA MET A 58 6.48 -9.86 1.73
C MET A 58 7.17 -10.61 0.59
N LEU A 59 7.78 -9.90 -0.36
CA LEU A 59 8.55 -10.48 -1.45
C LEU A 59 9.73 -11.27 -0.92
N ILE A 60 10.50 -10.72 0.02
CA ILE A 60 11.63 -11.41 0.67
C ILE A 60 11.17 -12.71 1.34
N ARG A 61 10.04 -12.69 2.05
CA ARG A 61 9.46 -13.90 2.66
C ARG A 61 9.06 -14.92 1.59
N LEU A 62 8.48 -14.47 0.49
CA LEU A 62 8.14 -15.32 -0.65
C LEU A 62 9.41 -15.94 -1.28
N CYS A 63 10.51 -15.19 -1.40
CA CYS A 63 11.80 -15.70 -1.90
C CYS A 63 12.28 -16.90 -1.08
N VAL A 64 12.22 -16.78 0.26
CA VAL A 64 12.64 -17.85 1.17
C VAL A 64 11.72 -19.07 1.04
N MET A 65 10.41 -18.85 0.86
CA MET A 65 9.45 -19.95 0.67
C MET A 65 9.64 -20.68 -0.68
N TYR A 66 10.01 -19.96 -1.74
CA TYR A 66 10.15 -20.46 -3.10
C TYR A 66 11.61 -20.68 -3.54
N SER A 67 12.55 -20.94 -2.62
CA SER A 67 14.00 -21.01 -2.86
C SER A 67 14.47 -21.79 -4.11
N ASN A 68 13.63 -22.67 -4.69
CA ASN A 68 13.90 -23.40 -5.94
C ASN A 68 13.26 -22.83 -7.23
N SER A 69 12.31 -21.88 -7.19
CA SER A 69 11.62 -21.36 -8.38
C SER A 69 12.06 -19.93 -8.74
N LYS A 70 13.17 -19.82 -9.48
CA LYS A 70 13.70 -18.52 -9.95
C LYS A 70 12.71 -17.77 -10.86
N LYS A 71 11.88 -18.49 -11.62
CA LYS A 71 10.94 -17.89 -12.59
C LYS A 71 9.89 -17.01 -11.90
N ILE A 72 9.21 -17.57 -10.89
CA ILE A 72 8.16 -16.84 -10.14
C ILE A 72 8.78 -15.61 -9.49
N LEU A 73 9.96 -15.77 -8.88
CA LEU A 73 10.64 -14.68 -8.21
C LEU A 73 10.99 -13.53 -9.17
N VAL A 74 11.56 -13.84 -10.34
CA VAL A 74 11.91 -12.82 -11.35
C VAL A 74 10.64 -12.11 -11.84
N THR A 75 9.55 -12.84 -12.06
CA THR A 75 8.28 -12.24 -12.46
C THR A 75 7.71 -11.31 -11.39
N THR A 76 7.64 -11.74 -10.13
CA THR A 76 7.11 -10.89 -9.04
C THR A 76 8.02 -9.69 -8.74
N LEU A 77 9.33 -9.87 -8.85
CA LEU A 77 10.31 -8.79 -8.68
C LEU A 77 10.24 -7.78 -9.83
N GLY A 78 9.99 -8.22 -11.07
CA GLY A 78 9.82 -7.33 -12.22
C GLY A 78 8.49 -6.56 -12.22
N LEU A 79 7.46 -7.12 -11.56
CA LEU A 79 6.15 -6.49 -11.46
C LEU A 79 6.13 -5.34 -10.42
N LEU A 80 7.00 -5.39 -9.40
CA LEU A 80 7.14 -4.32 -8.38
C LEU A 80 7.56 -2.95 -8.97
N PRO A 81 8.64 -2.82 -9.78
CA PRO A 81 8.99 -1.54 -10.38
C PRO A 81 7.95 -1.06 -11.40
N ALA A 82 7.23 -1.98 -12.07
CA ALA A 82 6.13 -1.62 -12.95
C ALA A 82 4.96 -1.00 -12.16
N GLU A 83 4.64 -1.55 -10.99
CA GLU A 83 3.66 -0.96 -10.07
C GLU A 83 4.11 0.42 -9.57
N ILE A 84 5.38 0.54 -9.10
CA ILE A 84 5.94 1.82 -8.65
C ILE A 84 5.86 2.86 -9.77
N ALA A 85 6.25 2.50 -11.00
CA ALA A 85 6.17 3.38 -12.16
C ALA A 85 4.72 3.81 -12.46
N GLY A 86 3.77 2.87 -12.39
CA GLY A 86 2.34 3.16 -12.57
C GLY A 86 1.79 4.12 -11.51
N ILE A 87 2.12 3.89 -10.24
CA ILE A 87 1.73 4.77 -9.12
C ILE A 87 2.36 6.15 -9.28
N MET A 88 3.65 6.22 -9.63
CA MET A 88 4.34 7.50 -9.83
C MET A 88 3.76 8.28 -11.01
N ALA A 89 3.41 7.62 -12.11
CA ALA A 89 2.74 8.25 -13.24
C ALA A 89 1.35 8.78 -12.85
N ALA A 90 0.55 7.98 -12.12
CA ALA A 90 -0.76 8.40 -11.64
C ALA A 90 -0.66 9.58 -10.65
N LEU A 91 0.32 9.56 -9.74
CA LEU A 91 0.61 10.67 -8.83
C LEU A 91 1.07 11.92 -9.57
N PHE A 92 1.87 11.79 -10.62
CA PHE A 92 2.30 12.92 -11.43
C PHE A 92 1.10 13.58 -12.14
N VAL A 93 0.23 12.77 -12.76
CA VAL A 93 -1.02 13.25 -13.36
C VAL A 93 -1.93 13.89 -12.30
N TRP A 94 -2.04 13.27 -11.12
CA TRP A 94 -2.79 13.81 -10.00
C TRP A 94 -2.28 15.19 -9.58
N LEU A 95 -0.98 15.31 -9.28
CA LEU A 95 -0.34 16.58 -8.89
C LEU A 95 -0.54 17.67 -9.95
N HIS A 96 -0.47 17.32 -11.23
CA HIS A 96 -0.71 18.27 -12.31
C HIS A 96 -2.20 18.64 -12.46
N SER A 97 -3.11 17.73 -12.14
CA SER A 97 -4.56 17.96 -12.17
C SER A 97 -5.07 18.74 -10.96
N VAL A 98 -4.35 18.71 -9.84
CA VAL A 98 -4.54 19.61 -8.70
C VAL A 98 -3.94 20.98 -9.06
N ALA A 99 -4.40 21.56 -10.17
CA ALA A 99 -4.26 22.98 -10.40
C ALA A 99 -5.15 23.64 -9.34
N TYR A 100 -4.53 24.40 -8.44
CA TYR A 100 -5.17 25.15 -7.37
C TYR A 100 -6.35 25.95 -7.93
N THR A 101 -7.55 25.39 -7.82
CA THR A 101 -8.77 26.17 -7.92
C THR A 101 -8.80 26.99 -6.64
N ASN A 102 -8.16 28.15 -6.68
CA ASN A 102 -8.30 29.21 -5.67
C ASN A 102 -9.72 29.81 -5.73
N LEU A 103 -10.76 28.96 -5.89
CA LEU A 103 -12.13 29.39 -5.69
C LEU A 103 -12.36 29.36 -4.18
N PRO A 104 -12.53 30.51 -3.52
CA PRO A 104 -12.95 30.51 -2.13
C PRO A 104 -14.28 29.76 -2.04
N LEU A 105 -14.37 28.82 -1.10
CA LEU A 105 -15.64 28.20 -0.74
C LEU A 105 -16.67 29.30 -0.52
N GLY A 106 -17.82 29.19 -1.18
CA GLY A 106 -18.88 30.17 -1.09
C GLY A 106 -19.33 30.39 0.36
N PRO A 107 -19.83 31.60 0.70
CA PRO A 107 -20.20 31.98 2.06
C PRO A 107 -21.34 31.14 2.68
N GLU A 108 -21.93 30.21 1.93
CA GLU A 108 -23.03 29.36 2.39
C GLU A 108 -22.61 28.27 3.39
N PHE A 109 -21.34 27.85 3.42
CA PHE A 109 -20.92 26.72 4.25
C PHE A 109 -20.21 27.08 5.57
N TYR A 110 -19.66 28.30 5.72
CA TYR A 110 -18.99 28.72 6.96
C TYR A 110 -19.14 30.24 7.23
N PRO A 111 -19.32 30.67 8.49
CA PRO A 111 -19.23 32.07 8.87
C PRO A 111 -17.85 32.62 8.46
N SER A 112 -17.86 33.83 7.90
CA SER A 112 -16.83 34.55 7.12
C SER A 112 -15.39 34.63 7.69
N VAL A 113 -15.13 34.04 8.85
CA VAL A 113 -13.86 34.10 9.57
C VAL A 113 -12.89 32.99 9.16
N TRP A 114 -13.38 31.88 8.58
CA TRP A 114 -12.55 30.74 8.17
C TRP A 114 -12.68 30.47 6.67
N ARG A 115 -11.97 31.25 5.85
CA ARG A 115 -11.77 30.91 4.44
C ARG A 115 -10.78 29.76 4.35
N MET A 116 -11.28 28.53 4.39
CA MET A 116 -10.48 27.36 4.07
C MET A 116 -10.48 27.14 2.56
N CYS A 117 -9.33 26.82 1.98
CA CYS A 117 -9.28 26.29 0.61
C CYS A 117 -9.71 24.83 0.67
N ALA A 118 -10.85 24.49 0.07
CA ALA A 118 -11.21 23.09 -0.12
C ALA A 118 -10.53 22.56 -1.37
N PHE A 119 -9.74 21.50 -1.22
CA PHE A 119 -9.25 20.73 -2.34
C PHE A 119 -10.35 19.78 -2.82
N SER A 120 -11.03 20.14 -3.92
CA SER A 120 -11.87 19.19 -4.64
C SER A 120 -11.01 18.37 -5.58
N SER A 121 -10.55 17.20 -5.12
CA SER A 121 -9.83 16.25 -5.98
C SER A 121 -10.83 15.34 -6.71
N ILE A 122 -10.53 15.02 -7.97
CA ILE A 122 -11.25 14.00 -8.73
C ILE A 122 -10.98 12.64 -8.04
N GLY A 123 -11.98 12.14 -7.32
CA GLY A 123 -11.86 10.90 -6.54
C GLY A 123 -11.48 9.66 -7.38
N THR A 124 -11.77 9.66 -8.68
CA THR A 124 -11.42 8.55 -9.58
C THR A 124 -9.91 8.35 -9.76
N LEU A 125 -9.10 9.40 -9.57
CA LEU A 125 -7.64 9.33 -9.71
C LEU A 125 -6.98 8.62 -8.52
N LEU A 126 -7.52 8.80 -7.31
CA LEU A 126 -7.10 8.02 -6.14
C LEU A 126 -7.41 6.54 -6.32
N THR A 127 -8.61 6.22 -6.81
CA THR A 127 -9.00 4.84 -7.11
C THR A 127 -8.06 4.17 -8.11
N ALA A 128 -7.61 4.91 -9.12
CA ALA A 128 -6.63 4.44 -10.10
C ALA A 128 -5.26 4.12 -9.48
N ILE A 129 -4.88 4.75 -8.36
CA ILE A 129 -3.64 4.46 -7.63
C ILE A 129 -3.76 3.18 -6.78
N TYR A 130 -4.89 2.99 -6.10
CA TYR A 130 -5.09 1.83 -5.22
C TYR A 130 -5.32 0.51 -5.98
N ALA A 131 -5.88 0.57 -7.19
CA ALA A 131 -6.13 -0.63 -8.00
C ALA A 131 -4.84 -1.44 -8.31
N PRO A 132 -3.75 -0.84 -8.85
CA PRO A 132 -2.48 -1.54 -9.05
C PRO A 132 -1.90 -2.16 -7.79
N ILE A 133 -1.93 -1.41 -6.67
CA ILE A 133 -1.44 -1.86 -5.36
C ILE A 133 -2.21 -3.12 -4.93
N PHE A 134 -3.54 -3.05 -4.97
CA PHE A 134 -4.40 -4.15 -4.59
C PHE A 134 -4.21 -5.39 -5.49
N CYS A 135 -4.11 -5.19 -6.80
CA CYS A 135 -3.84 -6.28 -7.76
C CYS A 135 -2.49 -6.96 -7.51
N TYR A 136 -1.43 -6.18 -7.27
CA TYR A 136 -0.10 -6.73 -6.96
C TYR A 136 -0.13 -7.54 -5.66
N GLU A 137 -0.79 -7.01 -4.64
CA GLU A 137 -0.94 -7.66 -3.36
C GLU A 137 -1.74 -8.96 -3.44
N LEU A 138 -2.82 -8.98 -4.23
CA LEU A 138 -3.60 -10.18 -4.52
C LEU A 138 -2.75 -11.27 -5.19
N ILE A 139 -1.88 -10.89 -6.14
CA ILE A 139 -0.96 -11.83 -6.80
C ILE A 139 0.02 -12.43 -5.78
N MET A 140 0.66 -11.58 -4.95
CA MET A 140 1.58 -12.06 -3.92
C MET A 140 0.88 -12.97 -2.91
N PHE A 141 -0.33 -12.61 -2.49
CA PHE A 141 -1.14 -13.40 -1.57
C PHE A 141 -1.51 -14.77 -2.17
N SER A 142 -1.92 -14.80 -3.44
CA SER A 142 -2.23 -16.02 -4.16
C SER A 142 -1.01 -16.94 -4.29
N LEU A 143 0.17 -16.39 -4.59
CA LEU A 143 1.43 -17.14 -4.65
C LEU A 143 1.83 -17.69 -3.29
N ALA A 144 1.65 -16.92 -2.21
CA ALA A 144 1.91 -17.36 -0.86
C ALA A 144 0.99 -18.53 -0.48
N LEU A 145 -0.33 -18.40 -0.70
CA LEU A 145 -1.30 -19.47 -0.49
C LEU A 145 -0.95 -20.73 -1.30
N PHE A 146 -0.61 -20.58 -2.58
CA PHE A 146 -0.22 -21.70 -3.42
C PHE A 146 1.02 -22.43 -2.85
N ALA A 147 2.01 -21.70 -2.35
CA ALA A 147 3.19 -22.29 -1.69
C ALA A 147 2.80 -23.09 -0.44
N VAL A 148 1.88 -22.54 0.36
CA VAL A 148 1.35 -23.18 1.57
C VAL A 148 0.67 -24.50 1.21
N PHE A 149 -0.27 -24.47 0.26
CA PHE A 149 -1.02 -25.64 -0.18
C PHE A 149 -0.10 -26.70 -0.77
N LYS A 150 0.87 -26.31 -1.60
CA LYS A 150 1.86 -27.24 -2.15
C LYS A 150 2.65 -27.94 -1.04
N ARG A 151 3.10 -27.21 -0.02
CA ARG A 151 3.83 -27.79 1.12
C ARG A 151 2.93 -28.68 1.99
N LEU A 152 1.70 -28.27 2.26
CA LEU A 152 0.72 -29.09 3.00
C LEU A 152 0.42 -30.42 2.27
N GLY A 153 0.31 -30.37 0.94
CA GLY A 153 0.14 -31.55 0.10
C GLY A 153 1.33 -32.51 0.15
N SER A 154 2.56 -31.98 0.12
CA SER A 154 3.79 -32.80 0.22
C SER A 154 4.02 -33.39 1.62
N VAL A 155 3.68 -32.66 2.69
CA VAL A 155 3.86 -33.13 4.08
C VAL A 155 3.02 -34.37 4.41
N LYS A 156 1.90 -34.59 3.69
CA LYS A 156 1.13 -35.85 3.83
C LYS A 156 1.92 -37.10 3.42
N ARG A 157 3.04 -36.98 2.67
CA ARG A 157 3.86 -38.11 2.19
C ARG A 157 5.15 -38.36 2.99
N GLU A 158 5.69 -37.37 3.69
CA GLU A 158 6.98 -37.50 4.40
C GLU A 158 6.89 -36.92 5.82
N TRP A 159 6.30 -37.70 6.73
CA TRP A 159 6.15 -37.34 8.15
C TRP A 159 7.39 -37.70 8.99
N LYS A 160 8.60 -37.55 8.45
CA LYS A 160 9.83 -37.64 9.26
C LYS A 160 10.22 -36.27 9.78
N ALA A 161 9.91 -36.07 11.06
CA ALA A 161 10.10 -34.86 11.85
C ALA A 161 11.57 -34.39 11.87
N THR A 162 11.93 -33.51 10.93
CA THR A 162 13.10 -32.65 11.06
C THR A 162 12.67 -31.33 11.69
N SER A 163 13.41 -30.83 12.69
CA SER A 163 13.07 -29.60 13.43
C SER A 163 12.91 -28.37 12.51
N ILE A 164 13.59 -28.39 11.36
CA ILE A 164 13.48 -27.40 10.28
C ILE A 164 12.04 -27.29 9.75
N GLY A 165 11.34 -28.41 9.60
CA GLY A 165 9.93 -28.42 9.16
C GLY A 165 9.00 -27.76 10.17
N LEU A 166 9.32 -27.84 11.46
CA LEU A 166 8.52 -27.27 12.54
C LEU A 166 8.70 -25.75 12.63
N THR A 167 9.93 -25.25 12.48
CA THR A 167 10.23 -23.82 12.39
C THR A 167 9.60 -23.19 11.17
N VAL A 168 9.70 -23.83 10.01
CA VAL A 168 9.05 -23.39 8.77
C VAL A 168 7.54 -23.36 8.92
N LYS A 169 6.93 -24.37 9.55
CA LYS A 169 5.48 -24.43 9.78
C LYS A 169 4.99 -23.30 10.69
N MET A 170 5.74 -22.99 11.75
CA MET A 170 5.46 -21.84 12.60
C MET A 170 5.59 -20.52 11.83
N LEU A 171 6.68 -20.36 11.07
CA LEU A 171 6.91 -19.19 10.22
C LEU A 171 5.75 -18.96 9.25
N LEU A 172 5.31 -20.04 8.59
CA LEU A 172 4.19 -20.04 7.67
C LEU A 172 2.89 -19.61 8.37
N LYS A 173 2.61 -20.17 9.54
CA LYS A 173 1.39 -19.86 10.30
C LYS A 173 1.32 -18.38 10.68
N TYR A 174 2.39 -17.81 11.22
CA TYR A 174 2.41 -16.39 11.59
C TYR A 174 2.43 -15.49 10.35
N SER A 175 3.17 -15.85 9.31
CA SER A 175 3.22 -15.09 8.07
C SER A 175 1.84 -15.00 7.40
N ILE A 176 1.10 -16.11 7.31
CA ILE A 176 -0.27 -16.13 6.76
C ILE A 176 -1.19 -15.14 7.47
N VAL A 177 -1.16 -15.11 8.81
CA VAL A 177 -2.03 -14.20 9.58
C VAL A 177 -1.70 -12.75 9.25
N TYR A 178 -0.41 -12.40 9.17
CA TYR A 178 0.01 -11.06 8.73
C TYR A 178 -0.48 -10.74 7.31
N PHE A 179 -0.36 -11.69 6.38
CA PHE A 179 -0.85 -11.53 5.01
C PHE A 179 -2.36 -11.28 4.95
N VAL A 180 -3.15 -12.06 5.67
CA VAL A 180 -4.62 -11.91 5.68
C VAL A 180 -5.03 -10.57 6.28
N LEU A 181 -4.41 -10.16 7.40
CA LEU A 181 -4.71 -8.88 8.04
C LEU A 181 -4.35 -7.70 7.12
N TYR A 182 -3.20 -7.77 6.44
CA TYR A 182 -2.76 -6.71 5.54
C TYR A 182 -3.65 -6.63 4.30
N PHE A 183 -3.93 -7.77 3.66
CA PHE A 183 -4.83 -7.86 2.53
C PHE A 183 -6.25 -7.36 2.86
N ALA A 184 -6.78 -7.73 4.03
CA ALA A 184 -8.06 -7.22 4.51
C ALA A 184 -8.03 -5.69 4.69
N GLY A 185 -6.95 -5.15 5.27
CA GLY A 185 -6.76 -3.70 5.40
C GLY A 185 -6.77 -2.98 4.05
N CYS A 186 -6.04 -3.51 3.06
CA CYS A 186 -6.02 -2.97 1.71
C CYS A 186 -7.37 -3.11 0.99
N ALA A 187 -8.07 -4.23 1.17
CA ALA A 187 -9.42 -4.43 0.62
C ALA A 187 -10.44 -3.45 1.23
N ILE A 188 -10.39 -3.22 2.55
CA ILE A 188 -11.26 -2.26 3.24
C ILE A 188 -10.95 -0.84 2.76
N ALA A 189 -9.67 -0.45 2.72
CA ALA A 189 -9.27 0.87 2.23
C ALA A 189 -9.76 1.09 0.78
N THR A 190 -9.50 0.12 -0.10
CA THR A 190 -9.95 0.14 -1.49
C THR A 190 -11.48 0.25 -1.57
N GLY A 191 -12.21 -0.56 -0.81
CA GLY A 191 -13.67 -0.53 -0.73
C GLY A 191 -14.22 0.81 -0.23
N MET A 192 -13.56 1.45 0.74
CA MET A 192 -13.92 2.79 1.20
C MET A 192 -13.75 3.83 0.09
N TYR A 193 -12.68 3.76 -0.71
CA TYR A 193 -12.47 4.67 -1.85
C TYR A 193 -13.45 4.42 -3.00
N PHE A 194 -13.83 3.17 -3.27
CA PHE A 194 -14.83 2.84 -4.29
C PHE A 194 -16.28 3.16 -3.85
N GLY A 195 -16.56 3.12 -2.54
CA GLY A 195 -17.89 3.33 -1.97
C GLY A 195 -18.30 4.79 -1.85
N LEU A 196 -17.38 5.74 -2.04
CA LEU A 196 -17.72 7.16 -2.03
C LEU A 196 -18.54 7.49 -3.28
N PRO A 197 -19.77 8.03 -3.13
CA PRO A 197 -20.59 8.37 -4.28
C PRO A 197 -19.83 9.35 -5.16
N CYS A 198 -19.74 9.05 -6.46
CA CYS A 198 -19.25 10.00 -7.45
C CYS A 198 -20.19 11.21 -7.43
N THR A 199 -19.84 12.22 -6.65
CA THR A 199 -20.45 13.54 -6.77
C THR A 199 -20.13 14.00 -8.18
N LYS A 200 -21.10 13.84 -9.09
CA LYS A 200 -21.00 14.41 -10.43
C LYS A 200 -20.67 15.89 -10.24
N PRO A 201 -19.67 16.42 -10.95
CA PRO A 201 -19.42 17.85 -10.91
C PRO A 201 -20.75 18.52 -11.24
N GLN A 202 -21.31 19.27 -10.27
CA GLN A 202 -22.45 20.10 -10.61
C GLN A 202 -21.97 21.03 -11.72
N PRO A 203 -22.74 21.15 -12.82
CA PRO A 203 -22.40 22.11 -13.85
C PRO A 203 -22.22 23.46 -13.16
N GLN A 204 -21.01 24.00 -13.20
CA GLN A 204 -20.78 25.35 -12.70
C GLN A 204 -21.79 26.24 -13.45
N PRO A 205 -22.66 26.98 -12.75
CA PRO A 205 -23.48 27.97 -13.42
C PRO A 205 -22.49 28.91 -14.10
N TYR A 206 -22.52 28.91 -15.43
CA TYR A 206 -21.68 29.78 -16.24
C TYR A 206 -21.88 31.20 -15.71
N ALA A 207 -20.81 31.78 -15.16
CA ALA A 207 -20.76 33.15 -14.69
C ALA A 207 -20.78 34.12 -15.89
N GLY A 208 -21.84 34.04 -16.70
CA GLY A 208 -22.01 34.75 -17.97
C GLY A 208 -23.29 35.58 -18.03
N GLU A 209 -24.21 35.49 -17.08
CA GLU A 209 -25.32 36.44 -16.97
C GLU A 209 -24.93 37.56 -16.00
N ALA A 210 -23.96 38.37 -16.45
CA ALA A 210 -23.81 39.72 -15.95
C ALA A 210 -25.08 40.50 -16.34
N LEU A 211 -25.98 40.58 -15.36
CA LEU A 211 -27.03 41.56 -15.17
C LEU A 211 -26.67 42.91 -15.85
N TYR A 212 -27.14 43.13 -17.08
CA TYR A 212 -27.39 44.48 -17.58
C TYR A 212 -28.72 44.90 -16.95
N VAL A 213 -28.63 45.68 -15.87
CA VAL A 213 -29.77 46.45 -15.35
C VAL A 213 -29.53 47.88 -15.83
N ASP A 214 -30.39 48.30 -16.76
CA ASP A 214 -30.57 49.68 -17.19
C ASP A 214 -31.03 50.58 -16.02
#